data_AF-A0A542GAN0-F1
#
_entry.id   AF-A0A542GAN0-F1
#
_cell.length_a   1.000
_cell.length_b   1.000
_cell.length_c   1.000
_cell.angle_alpha   90.00
_cell.angle_beta   90.00
_cell.angle_gamma   90.00
#
_symmetry.space_group_name_H-M   'P 1'
#
loop_
_entity.id
_entity.type
_entity.pdbx_description
1 polymer ?
#
loop_
_entity_poly.entity_id
_entity_poly.type
_entity_poly.pdbx_seq_one_letter_code
_entity_poly.pdbx_strand_id
1 'polypeptide(L)'
;MTDESDVDIYLGLDVGKGDHHATAVNRAGRKVFDKPLPNSEPKLRELFDKLQAKHGTVLVVVDQPASIGALPLAVAQDAGCQVAYLPGLTMRRIADLY
;
A
#
# COMPACT_ATOMS: atom_id res chain seq x y z
N MET A 1 -6.63 16.01 1.70
CA MET A 1 -5.16 15.89 1.68
C MET A 1 -4.82 15.15 2.95
N THR A 2 -4.27 13.94 2.83
CA THR A 2 -3.86 13.16 4.00
C THR A 2 -2.75 13.91 4.72
N ASP A 3 -2.91 14.18 6.01
CA ASP A 3 -1.83 14.75 6.81
C ASP A 3 -0.83 13.62 7.12
N GLU A 4 0.40 13.71 6.60
CA GLU A 4 1.44 12.69 6.80
C GLU A 4 1.72 12.43 8.29
N SER A 5 1.44 13.40 9.17
CA SER A 5 1.65 13.25 10.62
C SER A 5 0.67 12.28 11.29
N ASP A 6 -0.35 11.81 10.57
CA ASP A 6 -1.36 10.87 11.05
C ASP A 6 -1.15 9.42 10.54
N VAL A 7 -0.13 9.16 9.71
CA VAL A 7 0.14 7.81 9.16
C VAL A 7 1.17 7.07 10.02
N ASP A 8 0.78 5.93 10.61
CA ASP A 8 1.69 5.09 11.42
C ASP A 8 2.46 4.06 10.58
N ILE A 9 1.82 3.54 9.54
CA ILE A 9 2.35 2.55 8.60
C ILE A 9 2.14 2.98 7.16
N TYR A 10 3.21 2.94 6.38
CA TYR A 10 3.17 3.00 4.92
C TYR A 10 3.24 1.56 4.39
N LEU A 11 2.18 1.10 3.75
CA LEU A 11 2.12 -0.20 3.08
C LEU A 11 2.22 0.00 1.57
N GLY A 12 3.38 -0.30 0.99
CA GLY A 12 3.58 -0.35 -0.45
C GLY A 12 3.17 -1.72 -1.01
N LEU A 13 2.40 -1.71 -2.10
CA LEU A 13 2.06 -2.89 -2.89
C LEU A 13 2.62 -2.71 -4.30
N ASP A 14 3.58 -3.55 -4.67
CA ASP A 14 3.94 -3.81 -6.06
C ASP A 14 2.93 -4.83 -6.60
N VAL A 15 1.98 -4.35 -7.41
CA VAL A 15 0.78 -5.12 -7.72
C VAL A 15 1.02 -6.10 -8.88
N GLY A 16 1.00 -7.40 -8.58
CA GLY A 16 0.98 -8.48 -9.57
C GLY A 16 -0.39 -9.14 -9.74
N LYS A 17 -0.58 -9.86 -10.86
CA LYS A 17 -1.85 -10.53 -11.19
C LYS A 17 -2.23 -11.63 -10.20
N GLY A 18 -1.25 -12.44 -9.78
CA GLY A 18 -1.45 -13.56 -8.84
C GLY A 18 -1.14 -13.15 -7.41
N ASP A 19 0.05 -12.60 -7.19
CA ASP A 19 0.51 -12.08 -5.91
C ASP A 19 1.02 -10.66 -6.09
N HIS A 20 0.79 -9.82 -5.08
CA HIS A 20 1.47 -8.55 -4.90
C HIS A 20 2.73 -8.79 -4.05
N HIS A 21 3.75 -7.95 -4.20
CA HIS A 21 4.78 -7.84 -3.18
C HIS A 21 4.40 -6.72 -2.21
N ALA A 22 4.22 -7.06 -0.94
CA ALA A 22 3.75 -6.14 0.09
C ALA A 22 4.87 -5.83 1.09
N THR A 23 5.17 -4.54 1.23
CA THR A 23 6.18 -4.03 2.17
C THR A 23 5.57 -2.96 3.05
N ALA A 24 5.57 -3.17 4.37
CA ALA A 24 5.10 -2.20 5.34
C ALA A 24 6.27 -1.60 6.13
N VAL A 25 6.33 -0.28 6.18
CA VAL A 25 7.36 0.51 6.87
C VAL A 25 6.70 1.39 7.92
N ASN A 26 7.24 1.42 9.12
CA ASN A 26 6.78 2.32 10.18
C ASN A 26 7.46 3.70 10.11
N ARG A 27 6.98 4.66 10.90
CA ARG A 27 7.59 6.02 10.98
C ARG A 27 9.10 6.04 11.27
N ALA A 28 9.63 5.01 11.92
CA ALA A 28 11.06 4.90 12.19
C ALA A 28 11.87 4.34 10.99
N GLY A 29 11.24 4.15 9.83
CA GLY A 29 11.88 3.58 8.63
C GLY A 29 12.12 2.07 8.72
N ARG A 30 11.58 1.39 9.74
CA ARG A 30 11.78 -0.05 9.92
C ARG A 30 10.71 -0.83 9.14
N LYS A 31 11.16 -1.80 8.34
CA LYS A 31 10.28 -2.80 7.73
C LYS A 31 9.66 -3.69 8.81
N VAL A 32 8.32 -3.69 8.88
CA VAL A 32 7.52 -4.51 9.82
C VAL A 32 6.77 -5.64 9.12
N PHE A 33 6.69 -5.58 7.79
CA PHE A 33 6.17 -6.62 6.91
C PHE A 33 6.91 -6.52 5.56
N ASP A 34 7.27 -7.66 4.97
CA ASP A 34 7.99 -7.71 3.69
C ASP A 34 7.84 -9.12 3.08
N LYS A 35 6.76 -9.38 2.34
CA LYS A 35 6.50 -10.70 1.75
C LYS A 35 5.43 -10.67 0.63
N PRO A 36 5.34 -11.73 -0.19
CA PRO A 36 4.23 -11.91 -1.11
C PRO A 36 2.86 -11.88 -0.42
N LEU A 37 1.89 -11.32 -1.11
CA LEU A 37 0.50 -11.18 -0.68
C LEU A 37 -0.43 -11.61 -1.83
N PRO A 38 -1.20 -12.70 -1.66
CA PRO A 38 -2.12 -13.16 -2.70
C PRO A 38 -3.13 -12.08 -3.07
N ASN A 39 -3.38 -11.93 -4.37
CA ASN A 39 -4.37 -11.02 -4.93
C ASN A 39 -5.79 -11.55 -4.69
N SER A 40 -6.23 -11.52 -3.44
CA SER A 40 -7.54 -11.97 -2.99
C SER A 40 -8.03 -11.08 -1.86
N GLU A 41 -9.30 -10.71 -1.89
CA GLU A 41 -9.90 -9.83 -0.88
C GLU A 41 -9.67 -10.33 0.55
N PRO A 42 -9.87 -11.62 0.90
CA PRO A 42 -9.68 -12.07 2.27
C PRO A 42 -8.24 -11.88 2.78
N LYS A 43 -7.24 -12.09 1.91
CA LYS A 43 -5.82 -11.94 2.29
C LYS A 43 -5.41 -10.47 2.40
N LEU A 44 -5.93 -9.63 1.51
CA LEU A 44 -5.75 -8.18 1.58
C LEU A 44 -6.32 -7.63 2.89
N ARG A 45 -7.58 -7.96 3.19
CA ARG A 45 -8.24 -7.52 4.42
C ARG A 45 -7.53 -8.03 5.68
N GLU A 46 -7.16 -9.31 5.71
CA GLU A 46 -6.41 -9.89 6.84
C GLU A 46 -5.12 -9.11 7.13
N LEU A 47 -4.39 -8.69 6.08
CA LEU A 47 -3.20 -7.88 6.26
C LEU A 47 -3.53 -6.48 6.78
N PHE A 48 -4.52 -5.81 6.19
CA PHE A 48 -4.89 -4.44 6.57
C PHE A 48 -5.36 -4.38 8.03
N ASP A 49 -6.27 -5.26 8.43
CA ASP A 49 -6.78 -5.34 9.80
C ASP A 49 -5.65 -5.62 10.79
N LYS A 50 -4.72 -6.52 10.43
CA LYS A 50 -3.55 -6.85 11.26
C LYS A 50 -2.61 -5.65 11.44
N LEU A 51 -2.35 -4.90 10.38
CA LEU A 51 -1.49 -3.71 10.46
C LEU A 51 -2.17 -2.62 11.28
N GLN A 52 -3.47 -2.39 11.07
CA GLN A 52 -4.24 -1.41 11.82
C GLN A 52 -4.28 -1.74 13.31
N ALA A 53 -4.63 -2.98 13.66
CA ALA A 53 -4.71 -3.42 15.05
C ALA A 53 -3.38 -3.31 15.81
N LYS A 54 -2.26 -3.46 15.10
CA LYS A 54 -0.92 -3.44 15.71
C LYS A 54 -0.29 -2.05 15.74
N HIS A 55 -0.58 -1.21 14.74
CA HIS A 55 0.19 0.00 14.50
C HIS A 55 -0.64 1.27 14.41
N GLY A 56 -1.97 1.20 14.22
CA GLY A 56 -2.82 2.37 14.05
C GLY A 56 -3.11 2.67 12.58
N THR A 57 -2.95 3.92 12.16
CA THR A 57 -3.37 4.35 10.82
C THR A 57 -2.46 3.78 9.73
N VAL A 58 -3.06 3.14 8.73
CA VAL A 58 -2.35 2.54 7.59
C VAL A 58 -2.64 3.33 6.32
N LEU A 59 -1.58 3.76 5.63
CA LEU A 59 -1.63 4.27 4.26
C LEU A 59 -1.22 3.18 3.29
N VAL A 60 -2.15 2.73 2.45
CA VAL A 60 -1.90 1.77 1.37
C VAL A 60 -1.52 2.51 0.10
N VAL A 61 -0.37 2.18 -0.47
CA VAL A 61 0.18 2.79 -1.67
C VAL A 61 0.34 1.72 -2.74
N VAL A 62 -0.21 1.95 -3.93
CA VAL A 62 -0.02 1.08 -5.10
C VAL A 62 0.77 1.79 -6.19
N ASP A 63 1.57 1.04 -6.94
CA ASP A 63 2.32 1.55 -8.10
C ASP A 63 1.47 1.63 -9.38
N GLN A 64 0.41 0.84 -9.48
CA GLN A 64 -0.53 0.84 -10.62
C GLN A 64 -1.99 0.90 -10.12
N PRO A 65 -2.63 2.09 -10.08
CA PRO A 65 -3.97 2.23 -9.49
C PRO A 65 -5.09 1.58 -10.31
N ALA A 66 -4.87 1.31 -11.60
CA ALA A 66 -5.85 0.72 -12.49
C ALA A 66 -5.65 -0.80 -12.65
N SER A 67 -6.71 -1.48 -13.10
CA SER A 67 -6.73 -2.93 -13.36
C SER A 67 -6.31 -3.77 -12.15
N ILE A 68 -5.02 -4.06 -11.99
CA ILE A 68 -4.51 -4.95 -10.93
C ILE A 68 -4.60 -4.28 -9.56
N GLY A 69 -4.24 -2.99 -9.44
CA GLY A 69 -4.33 -2.27 -8.17
C GLY A 69 -5.73 -1.84 -7.76
N ALA A 70 -6.75 -2.07 -8.60
CA ALA A 70 -8.12 -1.68 -8.29
C ALA A 70 -8.68 -2.45 -7.08
N LEU A 71 -8.45 -3.76 -7.00
CA LEU A 71 -8.90 -4.58 -5.88
C LEU A 71 -8.25 -4.16 -4.54
N PRO A 72 -6.91 -4.10 -4.40
CA PRO A 72 -6.30 -3.70 -3.13
C PRO A 72 -6.70 -2.28 -2.69
N LEU A 73 -6.87 -1.34 -3.63
CA LEU A 73 -7.36 0.00 -3.30
C LEU A 73 -8.81 -0.01 -2.79
N ALA A 74 -9.70 -0.78 -3.43
CA ALA A 74 -11.09 -0.88 -3.01
C ALA A 74 -11.21 -1.53 -1.62
N VAL A 75 -10.50 -2.64 -1.40
CA VAL A 75 -10.49 -3.34 -0.09
C VAL A 75 -9.87 -2.47 0.99
N ALA A 76 -8.82 -1.71 0.69
CA ALA A 76 -8.19 -0.80 1.63
C ALA A 76 -9.15 0.33 2.05
N GLN A 77 -9.84 0.96 1.10
CA GLN A 77 -10.83 1.99 1.39
C GLN A 77 -11.99 1.44 2.24
N ASP A 78 -12.51 0.26 1.90
CA ASP A 78 -13.58 -0.38 2.66
C ASP A 78 -13.14 -0.79 4.08
N ALA A 79 -11.87 -1.18 4.26
CA ALA A 79 -11.27 -1.42 5.56
C ALA A 79 -10.91 -0.15 6.34
N GLY A 80 -11.21 1.05 5.82
CA GLY A 80 -10.91 2.33 6.47
C GLY A 80 -9.43 2.74 6.41
N CYS A 81 -8.61 2.06 5.61
CA CYS A 81 -7.26 2.52 5.34
C CYS A 81 -7.29 3.79 4.50
N GLN A 82 -6.28 4.63 4.69
CA GLN A 82 -5.99 5.69 3.74
C GLN A 82 -5.35 5.07 2.50
N VAL A 83 -5.56 5.69 1.33
CA VAL A 83 -5.02 5.19 0.06
C VAL A 83 -4.27 6.27 -0.69
N ALA A 84 -3.20 5.86 -1.37
CA ALA A 84 -2.47 6.68 -2.32
C ALA A 84 -2.02 5.83 -3.51
N TYR A 85 -1.64 6.51 -4.59
CA TYR A 85 -1.00 5.87 -5.73
C TYR A 85 0.32 6.58 -6.01
N LEU A 86 1.34 5.80 -6.33
CA LEU A 86 2.62 6.35 -6.78
C LEU A 86 2.55 6.52 -8.30
N PRO A 87 2.54 7.75 -8.85
CA PRO A 87 2.43 7.96 -10.28
C PRO A 87 3.70 7.50 -11.01
N GLY A 88 3.68 6.27 -11.52
CA GLY A 88 4.83 5.66 -12.21
C GLY A 88 5.34 6.48 -13.40
N LEU A 89 4.44 7.10 -14.18
CA LEU A 89 4.79 7.97 -15.31
C LEU A 89 5.44 9.29 -14.87
N THR A 90 5.00 9.88 -13.76
CA THR A 90 5.57 11.12 -13.24
C THR A 90 6.94 10.86 -12.64
N MET A 91 7.10 9.77 -11.86
CA MET A 91 8.39 9.37 -11.31
C MET A 91 9.39 8.96 -12.39
N ARG A 92 8.95 8.23 -13.44
CA ARG A 92 9.79 7.92 -14.60
C ARG A 92 10.28 9.18 -15.31
N ARG A 93 9.39 10.14 -15.56
CA ARG A 93 9.76 11.43 -16.17
C ARG A 93 10.75 12.23 -15.32
N ILE A 94 10.68 12.13 -13.99
CA ILE A 94 11.64 12.78 -13.09
C ILE A 94 12.98 12.04 -13.09
N ALA A 95 12.97 10.71 -13.18
CA ALA A 95 14.20 9.92 -13.28
C ALA A 95 14.98 10.21 -14.58
N ASP A 96 14.30 10.52 -15.68
CA ASP A 96 14.96 10.91 -16.95
C ASP A 96 15.58 12.33 -16.92
N LEU A 97 15.37 13.12 -15.84
CA LEU A 97 15.91 14.48 -15.68
C LEU A 97 17.23 14.54 -14.87
N TYR A 98 17.70 13.42 -14.34
CA TYR A 98 18.95 13.26 -13.59
C TYR A 98 19.80 12.14 -14.20
#